data_AF-A0A957MFC3-F1
#
_entry.id   AF-A0A957MFC3-F1
#
_cell.length_a   1.000
_cell.length_b   1.000
_cell.length_c   1.000
_cell.angle_alpha   90.00
_cell.angle_beta   90.00
_cell.angle_gamma   90.00
#
_symmetry.space_group_name_H-M   'P 1'
#
loop_
_entity.id
_entity.type
_entity.pdbx_description
1 polymer ?
#
loop_
_entity_poly.entity_id
_entity_poly.type
_entity_poly.pdbx_seq_one_letter_code
_entity_poly.pdbx_strand_id
1 'polypeptide(L)'
;LRFAGGLPVTPVDAPLAFPVDYGAQDFLVGAPILPEALAPLASSERRARVLDALNGVGGPWHNEVPNPGDASFAAAVADWQQERGVSEVQAALYRVLAEALESSAETSWLLSQVQGKHAHVIAPPDEVKKWLATVASELLGAGGTV
;
A
#
# COMPACT_ATOMS: atom_id res chain seq x y z
N LEU A 1 -1.57 0.18 -17.84
CA LEU A 1 -1.89 0.08 -16.41
C LEU A 1 -2.65 1.35 -16.04
N ARG A 2 -3.77 1.21 -15.33
CA ARG A 2 -4.53 2.32 -14.78
C ARG A 2 -4.69 2.09 -13.27
N PHE A 3 -4.59 3.17 -12.51
CA PHE A 3 -4.87 3.20 -11.09
C PHE A 3 -6.23 3.88 -10.89
N ALA A 4 -7.13 3.28 -10.13
CA ALA A 4 -8.47 3.82 -9.91
C ALA A 4 -8.91 3.71 -8.44
N GLY A 5 -9.78 4.61 -8.00
CA GLY A 5 -10.46 4.52 -6.70
C GLY A 5 -9.62 4.90 -5.48
N GLY A 6 -8.35 5.28 -5.67
CA GLY A 6 -7.47 5.68 -4.56
C GLY A 6 -7.44 7.18 -4.26
N LEU A 7 -7.98 8.02 -5.15
CA LEU A 7 -7.83 9.48 -5.07
C LEU A 7 -9.13 10.16 -4.61
N PRO A 8 -9.04 11.24 -3.82
CA PRO A 8 -10.21 12.02 -3.43
C PRO A 8 -10.82 12.75 -4.63
N VAL A 9 -12.14 12.86 -4.66
CA VAL A 9 -12.89 13.65 -5.66
C VAL A 9 -13.08 15.11 -5.25
N THR A 10 -12.81 15.43 -3.99
CA THR A 10 -12.79 16.80 -3.47
C THR A 10 -11.35 17.20 -3.13
N PRO A 11 -10.97 18.47 -3.29
CA PRO A 11 -9.66 18.95 -2.86
C PRO A 11 -9.43 18.69 -1.38
N VAL A 12 -8.20 18.28 -1.04
CA VAL A 12 -7.75 18.09 0.34
C VAL A 12 -6.77 19.18 0.72
N ASP A 13 -6.78 19.59 1.99
CA ASP A 13 -5.92 20.66 2.50
C ASP A 13 -4.45 20.25 2.62
N ALA A 14 -4.19 18.95 2.70
CA ALA A 14 -2.85 18.36 2.77
C ALA A 14 -2.77 17.05 1.96
N PRO A 15 -1.58 16.68 1.45
CA PRO A 15 -1.38 15.39 0.79
C PRO A 15 -1.73 14.23 1.72
N LEU A 16 -2.51 13.27 1.21
CA LEU A 16 -2.82 12.04 1.91
C LEU A 16 -1.68 11.03 1.75
N ALA A 17 -1.29 10.37 2.84
CA ALA A 17 -0.31 9.27 2.80
C ALA A 17 -0.93 7.95 2.31
N PHE A 18 -2.24 7.78 2.52
CA PHE A 18 -3.02 6.60 2.17
C PHE A 18 -4.26 6.98 1.36
N PRO A 19 -4.91 6.03 0.67
CA PRO A 19 -6.20 6.26 0.04
C PRO A 19 -7.23 6.78 1.04
N VAL A 20 -8.26 7.45 0.51
CA VAL A 20 -9.37 8.00 1.30
C VAL A 20 -9.93 6.92 2.24
N ASP A 21 -10.03 7.24 3.53
CA ASP A 21 -10.54 6.35 4.59
C ASP A 21 -9.85 4.97 4.65
N TYR A 22 -8.57 4.90 4.28
CA TYR A 22 -7.80 3.65 4.16
C TYR A 22 -8.43 2.63 3.19
N GLY A 23 -9.15 3.12 2.17
CA GLY A 23 -9.68 2.29 1.10
C GLY A 23 -8.58 1.68 0.22
N ALA A 24 -9.00 0.91 -0.78
CA ALA A 24 -8.10 0.27 -1.74
C ALA A 24 -7.92 1.11 -3.01
N GLN A 25 -6.79 0.92 -3.70
CA GLN A 25 -6.61 1.39 -5.08
C GLN A 25 -6.61 0.18 -6.03
N ASP A 26 -7.41 0.27 -7.09
CA ASP A 26 -7.46 -0.78 -8.11
C ASP A 26 -6.36 -0.60 -9.15
N PHE A 27 -5.68 -1.70 -9.47
CA PHE A 27 -4.63 -1.78 -10.47
C PHE A 27 -5.18 -2.49 -11.71
N LEU A 28 -5.70 -1.71 -12.66
CA LEU A 28 -6.35 -2.23 -13.86
C LEU A 28 -5.33 -2.43 -14.99
N VAL A 29 -5.15 -3.69 -15.38
CA VAL A 29 -4.27 -4.07 -16.49
C VAL A 29 -5.12 -4.32 -17.73
N GLY A 30 -4.95 -3.45 -18.74
CA GLY A 30 -5.61 -3.62 -20.03
C GLY A 30 -5.02 -4.75 -20.87
N ALA A 31 -5.71 -5.08 -21.97
CA ALA A 31 -5.21 -6.07 -22.92
C ALA A 31 -3.85 -5.64 -23.52
N PRO A 32 -2.92 -6.59 -23.72
CA PRO A 32 -1.64 -6.30 -24.36
C PRO A 32 -1.85 -5.87 -25.82
N ILE A 33 -1.00 -4.95 -26.29
CA ILE A 33 -0.95 -4.54 -27.70
C ILE A 33 0.31 -5.14 -28.31
N LEU A 34 0.14 -6.15 -29.16
CA LEU A 34 1.26 -6.85 -29.78
C LEU A 34 1.85 -6.05 -30.96
N PRO A 35 3.16 -6.15 -31.24
CA PRO A 35 3.80 -5.42 -32.34
C PRO A 35 3.14 -5.67 -33.71
N GLU A 36 2.73 -6.90 -33.99
CA GLU A 36 2.05 -7.31 -35.21
C GLU A 36 0.69 -6.61 -35.41
N ALA A 37 0.04 -6.17 -34.33
CA ALA A 37 -1.21 -5.41 -34.41
C ALA A 37 -0.97 -3.93 -34.76
N LEU A 38 0.25 -3.43 -34.56
CA LEU A 38 0.63 -2.04 -34.83
C LEU A 38 1.42 -1.88 -36.13
N ALA A 39 2.24 -2.86 -36.49
CA ALA A 39 3.11 -2.85 -37.66
C ALA A 39 2.43 -2.44 -38.98
N PRO A 40 1.20 -2.89 -39.31
CA PRO A 40 0.56 -2.52 -40.57
C PRO A 40 -0.04 -1.11 -40.57
N LEU A 41 -0.18 -0.45 -39.41
CA LEU A 41 -0.84 0.84 -39.28
C LEU A 41 0.12 2.00 -39.59
N ALA A 42 -0.39 3.10 -40.13
CA ALA A 42 0.38 4.34 -40.26
C ALA A 42 0.75 4.91 -38.88
N SER A 43 1.74 5.81 -38.83
CA SER A 43 2.24 6.36 -37.56
C SER A 43 1.16 7.04 -36.71
N SER A 44 0.28 7.82 -37.35
CA SER A 44 -0.86 8.47 -36.69
C SER A 44 -1.85 7.46 -36.11
N GLU A 45 -2.15 6.39 -36.86
CA GLU A 45 -3.09 5.34 -36.47
C GLU A 45 -2.55 4.48 -35.33
N ARG A 46 -1.24 4.17 -35.33
CA ARG A 46 -0.59 3.48 -34.19
C ARG A 46 -0.76 4.28 -32.91
N ARG A 47 -0.48 5.59 -32.96
CA ARG A 47 -0.63 6.48 -31.81
C ARG A 47 -2.08 6.50 -31.31
N ALA A 48 -3.03 6.67 -32.23
CA ALA A 48 -4.46 6.67 -31.90
C ALA A 48 -4.85 5.35 -31.21
N ARG A 49 -4.45 4.20 -31.78
CA ARG A 49 -4.77 2.87 -31.24
C ARG A 49 -4.27 2.65 -29.81
N VAL A 50 -3.06 3.14 -29.50
CA VAL A 50 -2.48 3.06 -28.14
C VAL A 50 -3.20 3.98 -27.17
N LEU A 51 -3.50 5.22 -27.59
CA LEU A 51 -4.24 6.16 -26.76
C LEU A 51 -5.66 5.67 -26.46
N ASP A 52 -6.36 5.12 -27.45
CA ASP A 52 -7.69 4.56 -27.27
C ASP A 52 -7.67 3.38 -26.30
N ALA A 53 -6.65 2.50 -26.41
CA ALA A 53 -6.48 1.40 -25.47
C ALA A 53 -6.24 1.90 -24.05
N LEU A 54 -5.33 2.87 -23.87
CA LEU A 54 -4.99 3.45 -22.57
C LEU A 54 -6.23 4.11 -21.93
N ASN A 55 -6.92 4.97 -22.68
CA ASN A 55 -8.07 5.73 -22.22
C ASN A 55 -9.31 4.84 -22.01
N GLY A 56 -9.38 3.68 -22.67
CA GLY A 56 -10.45 2.71 -22.53
C GLY A 56 -10.31 1.78 -21.32
N VAL A 57 -9.12 1.64 -20.73
CA VAL A 57 -8.94 0.77 -19.54
C VAL A 57 -9.73 1.36 -18.37
N GLY A 58 -10.62 0.55 -17.77
CA GLY A 58 -11.36 0.92 -16.57
C GLY A 58 -12.50 1.92 -16.80
N GLY A 59 -12.93 2.14 -18.04
CA GLY A 59 -14.06 3.01 -18.36
C GLY A 59 -13.77 4.51 -18.18
N PRO A 60 -14.81 5.37 -18.28
CA PRO A 60 -14.63 6.81 -18.25
C PRO A 60 -14.17 7.32 -16.88
N TRP A 61 -13.06 8.06 -16.85
CA TRP A 61 -12.45 8.57 -15.61
C TRP A 61 -13.30 9.59 -14.84
N HIS A 62 -14.21 10.30 -15.51
CA HIS A 62 -15.08 11.27 -14.86
C HIS A 62 -16.14 10.64 -13.93
N ASN A 63 -16.36 9.33 -14.03
CA ASN A 63 -17.24 8.59 -13.13
C ASN A 63 -16.50 7.93 -11.97
N GLU A 64 -15.17 8.10 -11.91
CA GLU A 64 -14.35 7.50 -10.88
C GLU A 64 -14.64 8.16 -9.53
N VAL A 65 -14.86 7.32 -8.52
CA VAL A 65 -15.03 7.72 -7.13
C VAL A 65 -14.06 6.89 -6.28
N PRO A 66 -13.68 7.37 -5.08
CA PRO A 66 -12.88 6.56 -4.18
C PRO A 66 -13.56 5.23 -3.90
N ASN A 67 -12.76 4.18 -3.78
CA ASN A 67 -13.24 2.89 -3.31
C ASN A 67 -13.72 3.01 -1.85
N PRO A 68 -14.60 2.09 -1.40
CA PRO A 68 -15.02 2.06 0.00
C PRO A 68 -13.81 2.02 0.95
N GLY A 69 -13.86 2.86 1.98
CA GLY A 69 -12.88 2.86 3.05
C GLY A 69 -12.99 1.63 3.97
N ASP A 70 -12.01 1.49 4.85
CA ASP A 70 -11.99 0.47 5.91
C ASP A 70 -12.03 1.15 7.29
N ALA A 71 -13.25 1.29 7.82
CA ALA A 71 -13.46 1.94 9.11
C ALA A 71 -12.84 1.17 10.28
N SER A 72 -12.72 -0.17 10.17
CA SER A 72 -12.10 -0.99 11.22
C SER A 72 -10.60 -0.75 11.25
N PHE A 73 -9.97 -0.77 10.07
CA PHE A 73 -8.55 -0.46 9.93
C PHE A 73 -8.24 0.97 10.36
N ALA A 74 -9.07 1.94 9.95
CA ALA A 74 -8.93 3.34 10.36
C ALA A 74 -8.91 3.51 11.89
N ALA A 75 -9.86 2.87 12.59
CA ALA A 75 -9.91 2.88 14.04
C ALA A 75 -8.66 2.23 14.66
N ALA A 76 -8.23 1.10 14.10
CA ALA A 76 -7.04 0.39 14.56
C ALA A 76 -5.75 1.22 14.41
N VAL A 77 -5.62 1.98 13.33
CA VAL A 77 -4.51 2.93 13.12
C VAL A 77 -4.56 4.06 14.15
N ALA A 78 -5.72 4.70 14.33
CA ALA A 78 -5.90 5.78 15.29
C ALA A 78 -5.58 5.33 16.73
N ASP A 79 -6.07 4.16 17.14
CA ASP A 79 -5.80 3.58 18.46
C ASP A 79 -4.29 3.38 18.66
N TRP A 80 -3.57 2.87 17.65
CA TRP A 80 -2.14 2.64 17.76
C TRP A 80 -1.33 3.93 17.81
N GLN A 81 -1.72 4.95 17.03
CA GLN A 81 -1.12 6.28 17.13
C GLN A 81 -1.28 6.86 18.53
N GLN A 82 -2.47 6.72 19.13
CA GLN A 82 -2.74 7.21 20.48
C GLN A 82 -1.97 6.42 21.55
N GLU A 83 -1.93 5.08 21.44
CA GLU A 83 -1.25 4.21 22.41
C GLU A 83 0.27 4.46 22.41
N ARG A 84 0.87 4.63 21.22
CA ARG A 84 2.34 4.65 21.05
C ARG A 84 2.94 6.02 20.74
N GLY A 85 2.12 7.03 20.48
CA GLY A 85 2.58 8.37 20.12
C GLY A 85 3.33 8.40 18.78
N VAL A 86 2.92 7.57 17.82
CA VAL A 86 3.58 7.42 16.50
C VAL A 86 2.82 8.14 15.38
N SER A 87 3.49 8.34 14.25
CA SER A 87 2.85 8.91 13.06
C SER A 87 1.82 7.97 12.43
N GLU A 88 0.93 8.52 11.61
CA GLU A 88 -0.07 7.76 10.85
C GLU A 88 0.59 6.67 9.98
N VAL A 89 1.68 7.03 9.29
CA VAL A 89 2.41 6.10 8.42
C VAL A 89 2.96 4.93 9.22
N GLN A 90 3.57 5.18 10.38
CA GLN A 90 4.11 4.12 11.23
C GLN A 90 3.01 3.21 11.78
N ALA A 91 1.87 3.79 12.18
CA ALA A 91 0.74 3.03 12.68
C ALA A 91 0.09 2.16 11.59
N ALA A 92 -0.13 2.72 10.40
CA ALA A 92 -0.67 1.98 9.26
C ALA A 92 0.27 0.83 8.83
N LEU A 93 1.59 1.08 8.74
CA LEU A 93 2.55 0.02 8.42
C LEU A 93 2.54 -1.11 9.45
N TYR A 94 2.48 -0.78 10.74
CA TYR A 94 2.34 -1.79 11.80
C TYR A 94 1.06 -2.62 11.63
N ARG A 95 -0.08 -1.97 11.39
CA ARG A 95 -1.36 -2.67 11.22
C ARG A 95 -1.39 -3.57 10.00
N VAL A 96 -0.85 -3.12 8.86
CA VAL A 96 -0.72 -3.96 7.66
C VAL A 96 0.08 -5.23 7.96
N LEU A 97 1.21 -5.11 8.66
CA LEU A 97 2.03 -6.29 9.02
C LEU A 97 1.32 -7.18 10.06
N ALA A 98 0.62 -6.58 11.02
CA ALA A 98 -0.08 -7.31 12.07
C ALA A 98 -1.32 -8.07 11.58
N GLU A 99 -1.96 -7.59 10.50
CA GLU A 99 -3.16 -8.18 9.90
C GLU A 99 -2.83 -9.08 8.68
N ALA A 100 -1.54 -9.21 8.32
CA ALA A 100 -1.11 -10.09 7.24
C ALA A 100 -1.53 -11.55 7.51
N LEU A 101 -2.33 -12.12 6.60
CA LEU A 101 -2.83 -13.50 6.72
C LEU A 101 -1.71 -14.54 6.81
N GLU A 102 -0.59 -14.31 6.11
CA GLU A 102 0.59 -15.15 6.14
C GLU A 102 1.82 -14.30 6.45
N SER A 103 2.22 -14.27 7.72
CA SER A 103 3.42 -13.58 8.17
C SER A 103 4.64 -14.50 8.10
N SER A 104 5.75 -13.99 7.57
CA SER A 104 7.04 -14.70 7.65
C SER A 104 7.56 -14.78 9.10
N ALA A 105 8.61 -15.57 9.33
CA ALA A 105 9.27 -15.65 10.64
C ALA A 105 9.83 -14.28 11.06
N GLU A 106 10.40 -13.54 10.11
CA GLU A 106 10.91 -12.17 10.30
C GLU A 106 9.80 -11.20 10.69
N THR A 107 8.65 -11.26 10.02
CA THR A 107 7.50 -10.40 10.32
C THR A 107 6.95 -10.70 11.71
N SER A 108 6.77 -11.99 12.00
CA SER A 108 6.36 -12.45 13.34
C SER A 108 7.33 -11.97 14.43
N TRP A 109 8.64 -12.08 14.16
CA TRP A 109 9.68 -11.70 15.10
C TRP A 109 9.67 -10.18 15.32
N LEU A 110 9.60 -9.40 14.25
CA LEU A 110 9.51 -7.95 14.28
C LEU A 110 8.31 -7.46 15.10
N LEU A 111 7.11 -8.01 14.85
CA LEU A 111 5.89 -7.68 15.58
C LEU A 111 6.01 -8.03 17.07
N SER A 112 6.65 -9.15 17.41
CA SER A 112 6.91 -9.54 18.79
C SER A 112 7.77 -8.50 19.54
N GLN A 113 8.79 -7.95 18.89
CA GLN A 113 9.66 -6.92 19.46
C GLN A 113 8.89 -5.61 19.68
N VAL A 114 8.13 -5.16 18.67
CA VAL A 114 7.33 -3.93 18.75
C VAL A 114 6.27 -4.01 19.84
N GLN A 115 5.64 -5.18 20.03
CA GLN A 115 4.65 -5.39 21.09
C GLN A 115 5.28 -5.56 22.48
N GLY A 116 6.61 -5.68 22.61
CA GLY A 116 7.28 -6.03 23.87
C GLY A 116 6.94 -7.44 24.36
N LYS A 117 6.44 -8.31 23.46
CA LYS A 117 6.09 -9.70 23.76
C LYS A 117 7.20 -10.59 23.24
N HIS A 118 8.02 -11.14 24.12
CA HIS A 118 8.98 -12.19 23.77
C HIS A 118 8.26 -13.54 23.63
N ALA A 119 7.32 -13.63 22.69
CA ALA A 119 6.72 -14.91 22.32
C ALA A 119 7.82 -15.84 21.76
N HIS A 120 7.58 -17.16 21.78
CA HIS A 120 8.45 -18.15 21.14
C HIS A 120 8.38 -18.03 19.62
N VAL A 121 8.97 -16.96 19.08
CA VAL A 121 9.11 -16.75 17.65
C VAL A 121 10.50 -17.22 17.24
N ILE A 122 10.59 -17.87 16.09
CA ILE A 122 11.87 -18.27 15.50
C ILE A 122 12.66 -17.00 15.21
N ALA A 123 13.80 -16.86 15.88
CA ALA A 123 14.68 -15.73 15.68
C ALA A 123 15.35 -15.84 14.30
N PRO A 124 15.36 -14.77 13.49
CA PRO A 124 16.09 -14.76 12.22
C PRO A 124 17.62 -14.72 12.46
N PRO A 125 18.44 -14.88 11.42
CA PRO A 125 19.90 -14.70 11.53
C PRO A 125 20.28 -13.33 12.10
N ASP A 126 21.45 -13.22 12.75
CA ASP A 126 21.84 -12.01 13.48
C ASP A 126 21.99 -10.78 12.58
N GLU A 127 22.47 -10.95 11.34
CA GLU A 127 22.52 -9.88 10.35
C GLU A 127 21.13 -9.34 9.99
N VAL A 128 20.12 -10.22 9.96
CA VAL A 128 18.73 -9.86 9.69
C VAL A 128 18.10 -9.16 10.89
N LYS A 129 18.39 -9.61 12.12
CA LYS A 129 17.91 -8.94 13.35
C LYS A 129 18.33 -7.48 13.41
N LYS A 130 19.59 -7.17 13.08
CA LYS A 130 20.10 -5.79 13.12
C LYS A 130 19.33 -4.90 12.16
N TRP A 131 19.03 -5.39 10.96
CA TRP A 131 18.22 -4.67 9.98
C TRP A 131 16.76 -4.53 10.44
N LEU A 132 16.15 -5.59 10.96
CA LEU A 132 14.78 -5.56 11.48
C LEU A 132 14.63 -4.63 12.68
N ALA A 133 15.66 -4.50 13.52
CA ALA A 133 15.67 -3.52 14.61
C ALA A 133 15.57 -2.08 14.09
N THR A 134 16.29 -1.76 13.00
CA THR A 134 16.16 -0.46 12.31
C THR A 134 14.76 -0.27 11.73
N VAL A 135 14.18 -1.31 11.10
CA VAL A 135 12.80 -1.26 10.61
C VAL A 135 11.80 -1.01 11.75
N ALA A 136 11.98 -1.67 12.90
CA ALA A 136 11.10 -1.51 14.06
C ALA A 136 11.11 -0.06 14.57
N SER A 137 12.31 0.53 14.72
CA SER A 137 12.45 1.87 15.28
C SER A 137 12.03 2.96 14.30
N GLU A 138 12.46 2.87 13.05
CA GLU A 138 12.23 3.92 12.05
C GLU A 138 10.82 3.83 11.44
N LEU A 139 10.38 2.62 11.09
CA LEU A 139 9.15 2.41 10.32
C LEU A 139 7.94 2.02 11.16
N LEU A 140 8.12 1.44 12.35
CA LEU A 140 7.00 1.03 13.22
C LEU A 140 6.90 1.84 14.51
N GLY A 141 7.85 2.75 14.76
CA GLY A 141 7.85 3.65 15.90
C GLY A 141 8.15 2.98 17.25
N ALA A 142 8.86 1.85 17.25
CA ALA A 142 9.35 1.23 18.48
C ALA A 142 10.53 2.03 19.04
N GLY A 143 10.26 2.95 19.97
CA GLY A 143 11.30 3.68 20.69
C GLY A 143 12.03 2.79 21.70
N GLY A 144 13.31 2.48 21.44
CA GLY A 144 14.28 2.04 22.45
C GLY A 144 14.49 0.52 22.59
N THR A 145 15.69 0.09 22.20
CA THR A 145 16.32 -1.24 22.43
C THR A 145 15.54 -2.47 21.96
N VAL A 146 15.84 -2.87 20.72
CA VAL A 146 15.83 -4.29 20.31
C VAL A 146 17.16 -4.92 20.74
#